data_AF-A0A7C4PC66-F1
#
_entry.id   AF-A0A7C4PC66-F1
#
_cell.length_a   1.000
_cell.length_b   1.000
_cell.length_c   1.000
_cell.angle_alpha   90.00
_cell.angle_beta   90.00
_cell.angle_gamma   90.00
#
_symmetry.space_group_name_H-M   'P 1'
#
loop_
_entity.id
_entity.type
_entity.pdbx_description
1 polymer ?
#
loop_
_entity_poly.entity_id
_entity_poly.type
_entity_poly.pdbx_seq_one_letter_code
_entity_poly.pdbx_strand_id
1 'polypeptide(L)'
;MAVYEFVERSYIRMQAGEVLNHCLDRGNPAPIQSLVEGLVLAGPESLSVLREILAEVNARKTTLLDDCNQILHRFFDRLSSYGISAANQWTMASFSGLNSRMFLSLLKQQGITEEHAQTQCLRLFQETKELLESVTDNIRLLRDIENYLEDWLWGLIYQSCRQRWSEMPLAAKDSQKPM
;
A
#
# COMPACT_ATOMS: atom_id res chain seq x y z
N MET A 1 24.05 22.69 -4.84
CA MET A 1 24.03 21.28 -4.39
C MET A 1 22.63 20.80 -4.06
N ALA A 2 21.83 21.50 -3.23
CA ALA A 2 20.46 21.07 -2.87
C ALA A 2 19.50 20.82 -4.05
N VAL A 3 19.62 21.59 -5.15
CA VAL A 3 18.78 21.40 -6.35
C VAL A 3 19.08 20.08 -7.07
N TYR A 4 20.35 19.64 -7.10
CA TYR A 4 20.74 18.43 -7.82
C TYR A 4 20.28 17.16 -7.07
N GLU A 5 20.46 17.15 -5.75
CA GLU A 5 19.98 16.08 -4.87
C GLU A 5 18.44 15.98 -4.86
N PHE A 6 17.74 17.11 -4.94
CA PHE A 6 16.28 17.12 -5.08
C PHE A 6 15.81 16.52 -6.42
N VAL A 7 16.48 16.86 -7.52
CA VAL A 7 16.17 16.33 -8.86
C VAL A 7 16.44 14.83 -8.93
N GLU A 8 17.56 14.38 -8.36
CA GLU A 8 17.94 12.96 -8.29
C GLU A 8 16.90 12.14 -7.51
N ARG A 9 16.48 12.61 -6.32
CA ARG A 9 15.43 11.95 -5.54
C ARG A 9 14.10 11.91 -6.27
N SER A 10 13.75 13.00 -6.96
CA SER A 10 12.50 13.08 -7.74
C SER A 10 12.52 12.11 -8.92
N TYR A 11 13.67 11.96 -9.59
CA TYR A 11 13.86 10.97 -10.65
C TYR A 11 13.74 9.53 -10.13
N ILE A 12 14.37 9.23 -9.00
CA ILE A 12 14.27 7.91 -8.35
C ILE A 12 12.82 7.57 -8.00
N ARG A 13 12.08 8.51 -7.39
CA ARG A 13 10.66 8.31 -7.05
C ARG A 13 9.80 8.08 -8.28
N MET A 14 10.04 8.83 -9.36
CA MET A 14 9.33 8.63 -10.61
C MET A 14 9.57 7.22 -11.17
N GLN A 15 10.83 6.78 -11.25
CA GLN A 15 11.18 5.45 -11.74
C GLN A 15 10.61 4.34 -10.84
N ALA A 16 10.73 4.49 -9.51
CA ALA A 16 10.12 3.58 -8.55
C ALA A 16 8.60 3.52 -8.74
N GLY A 17 7.98 4.67 -8.98
CA GLY A 17 6.56 4.78 -9.23
C GLY A 17 6.10 4.05 -10.50
N GLU A 18 6.87 4.13 -11.60
CA GLU A 18 6.57 3.38 -12.83
C GLU A 18 6.64 1.88 -12.60
N VAL A 19 7.69 1.41 -11.90
CA VAL A 19 7.84 -0.01 -11.58
C VAL A 19 6.71 -0.50 -10.67
N LEU A 20 6.32 0.30 -9.68
CA LEU A 20 5.21 -0.03 -8.79
C LEU A 20 3.87 -0.07 -9.53
N ASN A 21 3.63 0.81 -10.50
CA ASN A 21 2.43 0.72 -11.35
C ASN A 21 2.39 -0.61 -12.09
N HIS A 22 3.51 -1.03 -12.68
CA HIS A 22 3.60 -2.31 -13.38
C HIS A 22 3.39 -3.51 -12.45
N CYS A 23 3.84 -3.42 -11.20
CA CYS A 23 3.54 -4.44 -10.19
C CYS A 23 2.04 -4.54 -9.91
N LEU A 24 1.37 -3.40 -9.71
CA LEU A 24 -0.05 -3.32 -9.40
C LEU A 24 -0.92 -3.79 -10.57
N ASP A 25 -0.62 -3.35 -11.79
CA ASP A 25 -1.35 -3.75 -13.00
C ASP A 25 -1.30 -5.27 -13.25
N ARG A 26 -0.21 -5.93 -12.82
CA ARG A 26 0.01 -7.36 -13.03
C ARG A 26 -0.24 -8.22 -11.79
N GLY A 27 -0.50 -7.61 -10.63
CA GLY A 27 -0.58 -8.32 -9.35
C GLY A 27 0.70 -9.08 -9.00
N ASN A 28 1.88 -8.59 -9.40
CA ASN A 28 3.14 -9.34 -9.31
C ASN A 28 4.30 -8.46 -8.79
N PRO A 29 5.00 -8.84 -7.70
CA PRO A 29 6.11 -8.07 -7.15
C PRO A 29 7.45 -8.24 -7.90
N ALA A 30 7.55 -9.17 -8.85
CA ALA A 30 8.81 -9.46 -9.55
C ALA A 30 9.53 -8.21 -10.13
N PRO A 31 8.84 -7.23 -10.75
CA PRO A 31 9.51 -6.06 -11.30
C PRO A 31 10.27 -5.23 -10.25
N ILE A 32 9.68 -5.04 -9.07
CA ILE A 32 10.34 -4.31 -7.99
C ILE A 32 11.43 -5.15 -7.33
N GLN A 33 11.24 -6.47 -7.23
CA GLN A 33 12.28 -7.37 -6.71
C GLN A 33 13.54 -7.33 -7.57
N SER A 34 13.41 -7.39 -8.90
CA SER A 34 14.56 -7.28 -9.81
C SER A 34 15.29 -5.93 -9.70
N LEU A 35 14.55 -4.83 -9.51
CA LEU A 35 15.15 -3.51 -9.28
C LEU A 35 15.97 -3.51 -7.97
N VAL A 36 15.39 -4.01 -6.89
CA VAL A 36 16.01 -4.06 -5.57
C VAL A 36 17.25 -4.96 -5.56
N GLU A 37 17.19 -6.13 -6.20
CA GLU A 37 18.35 -7.02 -6.34
C GLU A 37 19.52 -6.31 -7.03
N GLY A 38 19.27 -5.55 -8.09
CA GLY A 38 20.29 -4.72 -8.73
C GLY A 38 20.91 -3.69 -7.78
N LEU A 39 20.09 -3.02 -6.98
CA LEU A 39 20.54 -2.04 -5.99
C LEU A 39 21.35 -2.68 -4.86
N VAL A 40 20.94 -3.86 -4.39
CA VAL A 40 21.66 -4.62 -3.37
C VAL A 40 23.02 -5.07 -3.88
N LEU A 41 23.13 -5.50 -5.14
CA LEU A 41 24.40 -5.88 -5.75
C LEU A 41 25.38 -4.69 -5.89
N ALA A 42 24.87 -3.48 -6.09
CA ALA A 42 25.68 -2.25 -6.05
C ALA A 42 26.14 -1.90 -4.62
N GLY A 43 25.51 -2.47 -3.59
CA GLY A 43 25.98 -2.41 -2.20
C GLY A 43 25.46 -1.19 -1.42
N PRO A 44 26.13 -0.83 -0.30
CA PRO A 44 25.62 0.15 0.66
C PRO A 44 25.37 1.57 0.13
N GLU A 45 25.99 1.94 -1.00
CA GLU A 45 25.73 3.21 -1.68
C GLU A 45 24.28 3.35 -2.16
N SER A 46 23.60 2.23 -2.44
CA SER A 46 22.20 2.19 -2.85
C SER A 46 21.20 2.38 -1.70
N LEU A 47 21.67 2.52 -0.44
CA LEU A 47 20.79 2.66 0.73
C LEU A 47 19.84 3.86 0.63
N SER A 48 20.31 4.98 0.08
CA SER A 48 19.47 6.17 -0.13
C SER A 48 18.35 5.89 -1.14
N VAL A 49 18.67 5.21 -2.23
CA VAL A 49 17.73 4.83 -3.29
C VAL A 49 16.65 3.89 -2.74
N LEU A 50 17.04 2.84 -2.00
CA LEU A 50 16.08 1.90 -1.40
C LEU A 50 15.14 2.57 -0.39
N ARG A 51 15.62 3.56 0.37
CA ARG A 51 14.78 4.36 1.26
C ARG A 51 13.76 5.21 0.50
N GLU A 52 14.15 5.79 -0.63
CA GLU A 52 13.22 6.55 -1.48
C GLU A 52 12.17 5.62 -2.12
N ILE A 53 12.54 4.41 -2.53
CA ILE A 53 11.59 3.39 -3.02
C ILE A 53 10.61 3.01 -1.90
N LEU A 54 11.09 2.74 -0.68
CA LEU A 54 10.23 2.43 0.46
C LEU A 54 9.28 3.60 0.80
N ALA A 55 9.75 4.84 0.70
CA ALA A 55 8.92 6.02 0.88
C ALA A 55 7.79 6.09 -0.16
N GLU A 56 8.09 5.78 -1.42
CA GLU A 56 7.11 5.74 -2.50
C GLU A 56 6.07 4.62 -2.30
N VAL A 57 6.50 3.42 -1.88
CA VAL A 57 5.59 2.31 -1.53
C VAL A 57 4.63 2.73 -0.41
N ASN A 58 5.15 3.37 0.63
CA ASN A 58 4.34 3.85 1.75
C ASN A 58 3.35 4.93 1.34
N ALA A 59 3.78 5.90 0.52
CA ALA A 59 2.90 6.93 -0.01
C ALA A 59 1.72 6.33 -0.78
N ARG A 60 2.00 5.38 -1.69
CA ARG A 60 0.96 4.69 -2.47
C ARG A 60 0.01 3.86 -1.62
N LYS A 61 0.53 3.16 -0.62
CA LYS A 61 -0.29 2.39 0.33
C LYS A 61 -1.26 3.31 1.07
N THR A 62 -0.80 4.48 1.54
CA THR A 62 -1.67 5.49 2.16
C THR A 62 -2.74 5.97 1.19
N THR A 63 -2.38 6.29 -0.06
CA THR A 63 -3.37 6.68 -1.07
C THR A 63 -4.44 5.61 -1.31
N LEU A 64 -4.06 4.34 -1.44
CA LEU A 64 -5.03 3.26 -1.64
C LEU A 64 -5.94 3.04 -0.43
N LEU A 65 -5.43 3.24 0.79
CA LEU A 65 -6.26 3.20 2.02
C LEU A 65 -7.28 4.34 2.04
N ASP A 66 -6.88 5.53 1.59
CA ASP A 66 -7.79 6.67 1.46
C ASP A 66 -8.83 6.43 0.34
N ASP A 67 -8.43 5.84 -0.78
CA ASP A 67 -9.33 5.47 -1.88
C ASP A 67 -10.38 4.46 -1.43
N CYS A 68 -9.99 3.47 -0.63
CA CYS A 68 -10.89 2.53 0.03
C CYS A 68 -11.99 3.23 0.85
N ASN A 69 -11.62 4.22 1.65
CA ASN A 69 -12.58 5.02 2.43
C ASN A 69 -13.47 5.86 1.52
N GLN A 70 -12.92 6.47 0.47
CA GLN A 70 -13.68 7.25 -0.51
C GLN A 70 -14.69 6.40 -1.28
N ILE A 71 -14.33 5.18 -1.69
CA ILE A 71 -15.22 4.23 -2.38
C ILE A 71 -16.42 3.91 -1.49
N LEU A 72 -16.17 3.60 -0.21
CA LEU A 72 -17.24 3.37 0.77
C LEU A 72 -18.13 4.58 0.96
N HIS A 73 -17.55 5.78 1.14
CA HIS A 73 -18.34 7.01 1.26
C HIS A 73 -19.25 7.23 0.05
N ARG A 74 -18.70 7.11 -1.17
CA ARG A 74 -19.48 7.26 -2.42
C ARG A 74 -20.59 6.22 -2.53
N PHE A 75 -20.34 4.99 -2.07
CA PHE A 75 -21.36 3.95 -2.02
C PHE A 75 -22.52 4.36 -1.09
N PHE A 76 -22.23 4.86 0.11
CA PHE A 76 -23.27 5.31 1.05
C PHE A 76 -24.02 6.53 0.56
N ASP A 77 -23.33 7.49 -0.04
CA ASP A 77 -23.97 8.66 -0.65
C ASP A 77 -24.95 8.25 -1.74
N ARG A 78 -24.59 7.26 -2.56
CA ARG A 78 -25.50 6.69 -3.57
C ARG A 78 -26.65 5.91 -2.94
N LEU A 79 -26.45 5.18 -1.85
CA LEU A 79 -27.54 4.50 -1.16
C LEU A 79 -28.54 5.49 -0.53
N SER A 80 -28.06 6.66 -0.10
CA SER A 80 -28.93 7.69 0.47
C SER A 80 -29.98 8.20 -0.52
N SER A 81 -29.68 8.22 -1.83
CA SER A 81 -30.66 8.59 -2.86
C SER A 81 -31.81 7.58 -2.99
N TYR A 82 -31.64 6.36 -2.47
CA TYR A 82 -32.70 5.35 -2.38
C TYR A 82 -33.45 5.39 -1.04
N GLY A 83 -33.21 6.40 -0.19
CA GLY A 83 -33.85 6.55 1.11
C GLY A 83 -33.27 5.65 2.21
N ILE A 84 -32.11 5.02 1.96
CA ILE A 84 -31.41 4.18 2.95
C ILE A 84 -30.68 5.10 3.91
N SER A 85 -31.05 5.05 5.18
CA SER A 85 -30.39 5.85 6.20
C SER A 85 -29.08 5.17 6.63
N ALA A 86 -27.95 5.84 6.40
CA ALA A 86 -26.64 5.46 6.91
C ALA A 86 -26.49 5.74 8.44
N ALA A 87 -27.56 5.51 9.22
CA ALA A 87 -27.59 5.77 10.65
C ALA A 87 -26.55 4.94 11.45
N ASN A 88 -26.07 3.84 10.88
CA ASN A 88 -24.93 3.10 11.40
C ASN A 88 -23.68 3.51 10.62
N GLN A 89 -22.62 3.88 11.33
CA GLN A 89 -21.31 4.16 10.77
C GLN A 89 -20.72 2.85 10.20
N TRP A 90 -21.03 2.56 8.95
CA TRP A 90 -20.50 1.41 8.25
C TRP A 90 -18.99 1.59 8.07
N THR A 91 -18.22 0.75 8.77
CA THR A 91 -16.77 0.70 8.60
C THR A 91 -16.40 -0.28 7.49
N MET A 92 -15.17 -0.20 6.97
CA MET A 92 -14.63 -1.22 6.06
C MET A 92 -14.77 -2.63 6.62
N ALA A 93 -14.53 -2.81 7.92
CA ALA A 93 -14.68 -4.10 8.59
C ALA A 93 -16.15 -4.58 8.53
N SER A 94 -17.11 -3.70 8.82
CA SER A 94 -18.53 -4.01 8.72
C SER A 94 -18.96 -4.34 7.29
N PHE A 95 -18.44 -3.61 6.30
CA PHE A 95 -18.78 -3.82 4.89
C PHE A 95 -18.22 -5.15 4.35
N SER A 96 -16.98 -5.48 4.70
CA SER A 96 -16.33 -6.73 4.26
C SER A 96 -17.08 -8.01 4.72
N GLY A 97 -17.73 -7.95 5.90
CA GLY A 97 -18.55 -9.04 6.43
C GLY A 97 -19.92 -9.21 5.76
N LEU A 98 -20.35 -8.28 4.91
CA LEU A 98 -21.64 -8.36 4.24
C LEU A 98 -21.59 -9.28 3.03
N ASN A 99 -22.64 -10.10 2.92
CA ASN A 99 -22.98 -10.81 1.69
C ASN A 99 -24.29 -10.28 1.11
N SER A 100 -24.57 -10.61 -0.15
CA SER A 100 -25.74 -10.12 -0.88
C SER A 100 -27.07 -10.45 -0.18
N ARG A 101 -27.17 -11.59 0.53
CA ARG A 101 -28.39 -11.97 1.28
C ARG A 101 -28.60 -11.09 2.50
N MET A 102 -27.54 -10.83 3.26
CA MET A 102 -27.57 -9.93 4.41
C MET A 102 -27.92 -8.52 3.96
N PHE A 103 -27.29 -8.04 2.88
CA PHE A 103 -27.57 -6.72 2.32
C PHE A 103 -29.04 -6.59 1.86
N LEU A 104 -29.58 -7.58 1.14
CA LEU A 104 -31.01 -7.62 0.81
C LEU A 104 -31.92 -7.57 2.03
N SER A 105 -31.59 -8.31 3.08
CA SER A 105 -32.35 -8.29 4.33
C SER A 105 -32.36 -6.88 4.94
N LEU A 106 -31.23 -6.18 4.88
CA LEU A 106 -31.09 -4.81 5.39
C LEU A 106 -31.92 -3.82 4.56
N LEU A 107 -31.91 -3.96 3.23
CA LEU A 107 -32.75 -3.13 2.33
C LEU A 107 -34.24 -3.29 2.67
N LYS A 108 -34.71 -4.53 2.86
CA LYS A 108 -36.09 -4.83 3.23
C LYS A 108 -36.46 -4.26 4.60
N GLN A 109 -35.55 -4.35 5.58
CA GLN A 109 -35.75 -3.78 6.92
C GLN A 109 -35.82 -2.24 6.89
N GLN A 110 -35.13 -1.59 5.97
CA GLN A 110 -35.18 -0.14 5.74
C GLN A 110 -36.43 0.30 4.94
N GLY A 111 -37.34 -0.63 4.62
CA GLY A 111 -38.60 -0.32 3.92
C GLY A 111 -38.51 -0.33 2.40
N ILE A 112 -37.36 -0.71 1.81
CA ILE A 112 -37.24 -0.85 0.36
C ILE A 112 -37.82 -2.21 -0.04
N THR A 113 -39.08 -2.20 -0.44
CA THR A 113 -39.82 -3.39 -0.89
C THR A 113 -39.91 -3.51 -2.41
N GLU A 114 -39.66 -2.42 -3.14
CA GLU A 114 -39.65 -2.41 -4.61
C GLU A 114 -38.53 -3.28 -5.18
N GLU A 115 -38.90 -4.25 -6.01
CA GLU A 115 -37.97 -5.20 -6.63
C GLU A 115 -36.93 -4.51 -7.52
N HIS A 116 -37.34 -3.47 -8.25
CA HIS A 116 -36.43 -2.70 -9.09
C HIS A 116 -35.36 -1.99 -8.25
N ALA A 117 -35.75 -1.30 -7.17
CA ALA A 117 -34.83 -0.62 -6.28
C ALA A 117 -33.88 -1.59 -5.57
N GLN A 118 -34.38 -2.75 -5.11
CA GLN A 118 -33.56 -3.81 -4.52
C GLN A 118 -32.49 -4.32 -5.51
N THR A 119 -32.87 -4.53 -6.77
CA THR A 119 -31.96 -5.01 -7.81
C THR A 119 -30.86 -4.00 -8.12
N GLN A 120 -31.19 -2.71 -8.19
CA GLN A 120 -30.21 -1.64 -8.42
C GLN A 120 -29.24 -1.51 -7.24
N CYS A 121 -29.75 -1.51 -6.00
CA CYS A 121 -28.91 -1.43 -4.81
C CYS A 121 -27.98 -2.65 -4.69
N LEU A 122 -28.48 -3.84 -5.00
CA LEU A 122 -27.69 -5.06 -5.03
C LEU A 122 -26.54 -5.00 -6.03
N ARG A 123 -26.82 -4.54 -7.25
CA ARG A 123 -25.80 -4.38 -8.29
C ARG A 123 -24.73 -3.39 -7.82
N LEU A 124 -25.15 -2.24 -7.30
CA LEU A 124 -24.23 -1.24 -6.75
C LEU A 124 -23.36 -1.83 -5.62
N PHE A 125 -23.95 -2.66 -4.75
CA PHE A 125 -23.22 -3.34 -3.68
C PHE A 125 -22.16 -4.31 -4.22
N GLN A 126 -22.51 -5.11 -5.24
CA GLN A 126 -21.58 -6.04 -5.89
C GLN A 126 -20.43 -5.30 -6.58
N GLU A 127 -20.73 -4.28 -7.39
CA GLU A 127 -19.73 -3.45 -8.06
C GLU A 127 -18.77 -2.79 -7.05
N THR A 128 -19.31 -2.28 -5.93
CA THR A 128 -18.50 -1.67 -4.88
C THR A 128 -17.61 -2.71 -4.20
N LYS A 129 -18.14 -3.91 -3.97
CA LYS A 129 -17.39 -5.01 -3.35
C LYS A 129 -16.23 -5.47 -4.24
N GLU A 130 -16.48 -5.69 -5.53
CA GLU A 130 -15.45 -6.05 -6.50
C GLU A 130 -14.35 -4.99 -6.59
N LEU A 131 -14.73 -3.71 -6.60
CA LEU A 131 -13.77 -2.61 -6.61
C LEU A 131 -12.92 -2.59 -5.33
N LEU A 132 -13.54 -2.76 -4.15
CA LEU A 132 -12.82 -2.80 -2.89
C LEU A 132 -11.90 -4.02 -2.76
N GLU A 133 -12.32 -5.17 -3.27
CA GLU A 133 -11.48 -6.37 -3.33
C GLU A 133 -10.23 -6.11 -4.16
N SER A 134 -10.37 -5.51 -5.35
CA SER A 134 -9.24 -5.13 -6.20
C SER A 134 -8.27 -4.15 -5.51
N VAL A 135 -8.78 -3.10 -4.87
CA VAL A 135 -7.93 -2.15 -4.13
C VAL A 135 -7.26 -2.82 -2.93
N THR A 136 -7.96 -3.73 -2.24
CA THR A 136 -7.40 -4.47 -1.10
C THR A 136 -6.28 -5.43 -1.51
N ASP A 137 -6.41 -6.09 -2.66
CA ASP A 137 -5.35 -6.95 -3.20
C ASP A 137 -4.10 -6.14 -3.59
N ASN A 138 -4.30 -4.94 -4.15
CA ASN A 138 -3.22 -3.99 -4.39
C ASN A 138 -2.52 -3.54 -3.10
N ILE A 139 -3.27 -3.28 -2.02
CA ILE A 139 -2.70 -2.95 -0.70
C ILE A 139 -1.88 -4.13 -0.14
N ARG A 140 -2.37 -5.37 -0.30
CA ARG A 140 -1.62 -6.57 0.12
C ARG A 140 -0.30 -6.69 -0.64
N LEU A 141 -0.32 -6.53 -1.96
CA LEU A 141 0.88 -6.55 -2.77
C LEU A 141 1.89 -5.49 -2.33
N LEU A 142 1.45 -4.25 -2.07
CA LEU A 142 2.34 -3.20 -1.58
C LEU A 142 2.93 -3.53 -0.20
N ARG A 143 2.18 -4.20 0.68
CA ARG A 143 2.69 -4.66 1.98
C ARG A 143 3.76 -5.74 1.80
N ASP A 144 3.59 -6.66 0.87
CA ASP A 144 4.58 -7.69 0.59
C ASP A 144 5.88 -7.07 0.04
N ILE A 145 5.75 -6.06 -0.83
CA ILE A 145 6.86 -5.27 -1.35
C ILE A 145 7.56 -4.47 -0.24
N GLU A 146 6.80 -3.83 0.65
CA GLU A 146 7.32 -3.11 1.82
C GLU A 146 8.18 -4.01 2.70
N ASN A 147 7.65 -5.18 3.11
CA ASN A 147 8.37 -6.13 3.93
C ASN A 147 9.69 -6.57 3.26
N TYR A 148 9.64 -6.86 1.95
CA TYR A 148 10.81 -7.24 1.18
C TYR A 148 11.88 -6.13 1.13
N LEU A 149 11.47 -4.87 0.98
CA LEU A 149 12.38 -3.72 1.00
C LEU A 149 13.00 -3.51 2.39
N GLU A 150 12.21 -3.66 3.45
CA GLU A 150 12.70 -3.53 4.84
C GLU A 150 13.77 -4.58 5.15
N ASP A 151 13.56 -5.83 4.73
CA ASP A 151 14.54 -6.91 4.90
C ASP A 151 15.88 -6.57 4.24
N TRP A 152 15.86 -6.09 3.00
CA TRP A 152 17.08 -5.69 2.30
C TRP A 152 17.73 -4.45 2.89
N LEU A 153 16.95 -3.48 3.35
CA LEU A 153 17.47 -2.31 4.06
C LEU A 153 18.22 -2.72 5.32
N TRP A 154 17.66 -3.62 6.13
CA TRP A 154 18.36 -4.15 7.30
C TRP A 154 19.65 -4.87 6.94
N GLY A 155 19.63 -5.69 5.88
CA GLY A 155 20.81 -6.39 5.38
C GLY A 155 21.94 -5.44 4.95
N LEU A 156 21.61 -4.40 4.18
CA LEU A 156 22.59 -3.41 3.73
C LEU A 156 23.08 -2.49 4.84
N ILE A 157 22.22 -2.11 5.79
CA ILE A 157 22.64 -1.36 6.98
C ILE A 157 23.66 -2.19 7.77
N TYR A 158 23.37 -3.47 8.00
CA TYR A 158 24.31 -4.38 8.68
C TYR A 158 25.66 -4.46 7.95
N GLN A 159 25.63 -4.65 6.63
CA GLN A 159 26.84 -4.69 5.81
C GLN A 159 27.64 -3.37 5.90
N SER A 160 26.96 -2.22 5.83
CA SER A 160 27.60 -0.90 5.91
C SER A 160 28.29 -0.67 7.25
N CYS A 161 27.64 -1.05 8.36
CA CYS A 161 28.22 -0.97 9.70
C CYS A 161 29.44 -1.88 9.83
N ARG A 162 29.38 -3.10 9.28
CA ARG A 162 30.49 -4.06 9.30
C ARG A 162 31.70 -3.57 8.50
N GLN A 163 31.47 -3.01 7.30
CA GLN A 163 32.54 -2.45 6.47
C GLN A 163 33.22 -1.29 7.18
N ARG A 164 32.43 -0.34 7.71
CA ARG A 164 32.94 0.79 8.49
C ARG A 164 33.74 0.34 9.71
N TRP A 165 33.27 -0.69 10.43
CA TRP A 165 34.01 -1.28 11.53
C TRP A 165 35.31 -1.93 11.06
N SER A 166 35.30 -2.66 9.95
CA SER A 166 36.51 -3.28 9.37
C SER A 166 37.58 -2.23 9.07
N GLU A 167 37.19 -1.08 8.51
CA GLU A 167 38.05 0.03 8.11
C GLU A 167 38.55 0.91 9.27
N MET A 168 37.98 0.77 10.48
CA MET A 168 38.45 1.53 11.64
C MET A 168 39.88 1.11 12.05
N PRO A 169 40.78 2.08 12.34
CA PRO A 169 42.11 1.82 12.89
C PRO A 169 42.03 1.04 14.21
N LEU A 170 43.00 0.15 14.46
CA LEU A 170 43.06 -0.71 15.65
C LEU A 170 42.93 0.07 16.98
N ALA A 171 43.51 1.28 17.07
CA ALA A 171 43.42 2.13 18.25
C ALA A 171 41.98 2.62 18.57
N ALA A 172 41.11 2.72 17.58
CA ALA A 172 39.71 3.09 17.76
C ALA A 172 38.84 1.89 18.18
N LYS A 173 39.22 0.67 17.75
CA LYS A 173 38.51 -0.57 18.12
C LYS A 173 38.69 -0.94 19.59
N ASP A 174 39.87 -0.69 20.16
CA ASP A 174 40.17 -0.99 21.57
C ASP A 174 39.47 -0.04 22.57
N SER A 175 39.05 1.15 22.12
CA SER A 175 38.37 2.16 22.96
C SER A 175 36.86 1.93 23.09
N GLN A 176 36.30 0.96 22.34
CA GLN A 176 34.85 0.74 22.22
C GLN A 176 34.44 -0.71 22.49
N LYS A 177 35.27 -1.44 23.26
CA LYS A 177 34.92 -2.77 23.75
C LYS A 177 33.81 -2.63 24.80
N PRO A 178 32.58 -3.14 24.56
CA PRO A 178 31.55 -3.11 25.59
C PRO A 178 31.96 -4.04 26.74
N MET A 179 31.81 -3.56 27.97
CA MET A 179 31.75 -4.42 29.17
C MET A 179 30.54 -5.35 29.11
#